data_AF-A0A8H4YTA4-F1
#
_entry.id   AF-A0A8H4YTA4-F1
#
_cell.length_a   1.000
_cell.length_b   1.000
_cell.length_c   1.000
_cell.angle_alpha   90.00
_cell.angle_beta   90.00
_cell.angle_gamma   90.00
#
_symmetry.space_group_name_H-M   'P 1'
#
loop_
_entity.id
_entity.type
_entity.pdbx_description
1 polymer ?
#
loop_
_entity_poly.entity_id
_entity_poly.type
_entity_poly.pdbx_seq_one_letter_code
_entity_poly.pdbx_strand_id
1 'polypeptide(L)'
;MAAWIAQDPPSLTGPASNRFTRLLVSQDHGEIYLIIASFNAEYVEYICARSVRRATKDSFLEMNEYGPFFVKDPKHMKQLGTILLAVSIQGGL
;
A
#
# COMPACT_ATOMS: atom_id res chain seq x y z
N MET A 1 1.25 9.06 -5.25
CA MET A 1 0.54 9.72 -4.13
C MET A 1 0.98 9.04 -2.84
N ALA A 2 1.86 9.67 -2.04
CA ALA A 2 2.40 9.10 -0.79
C ALA A 2 2.06 9.94 0.45
N ALA A 3 1.32 11.04 0.27
CA ALA A 3 0.98 11.98 1.33
C ALA A 3 0.20 11.32 2.49
N TRP A 4 -0.51 10.22 2.22
CA TRP A 4 -1.19 9.43 3.24
C TRP A 4 -0.23 8.89 4.31
N ILE A 5 1.05 8.65 3.99
CA ILE A 5 2.06 8.21 4.97
C ILE A 5 2.33 9.33 5.99
N ALA A 6 2.31 10.59 5.55
CA ALA A 6 2.50 11.74 6.44
C ALA A 6 1.26 12.02 7.31
N GLN A 7 0.05 11.74 6.80
CA GLN A 7 -1.20 11.94 7.52
C GLN A 7 -1.42 10.87 8.61
N ASP A 8 -1.05 9.62 8.32
CA ASP A 8 -1.24 8.47 9.19
C ASP A 8 0.03 7.60 9.16
N PRO A 9 1.10 8.04 9.86
CA PRO A 9 2.37 7.34 9.84
C PRO A 9 2.29 6.04 10.67
N PRO A 10 2.85 4.92 10.17
CA PRO A 10 2.89 3.69 10.94
C PRO A 10 3.79 3.84 12.17
N SER A 11 3.52 3.04 13.20
CA SER A 11 4.39 2.98 14.39
C SER A 11 5.78 2.48 14.01
N LEU A 12 6.80 3.28 14.31
CA LEU A 12 8.20 2.95 14.06
C LEU A 12 8.85 2.18 15.24
N THR A 13 8.09 1.74 16.24
CA THR A 13 8.62 1.09 17.45
C THR A 13 9.08 -0.36 17.23
N GLY A 14 9.10 -0.85 15.99
CA GLY A 14 9.53 -2.19 15.61
C GLY A 14 11.00 -2.27 15.18
N PRO A 15 11.52 -3.49 14.89
CA PRO A 15 12.86 -3.64 14.31
C PRO A 15 12.95 -2.88 12.98
N ALA A 16 14.11 -2.25 12.72
CA ALA A 16 14.34 -1.41 11.54
C ALA A 16 14.15 -2.14 10.18
N SER A 17 14.14 -3.48 10.19
CA SER A 17 13.87 -4.33 9.02
C SER A 17 12.39 -4.51 8.69
N ASN A 18 11.47 -3.91 9.45
CA ASN A 18 10.05 -4.12 9.22
C ASN A 18 9.62 -3.38 7.95
N ARG A 19 9.14 -4.14 6.95
CA ARG A 19 8.46 -3.57 5.78
C ARG A 19 7.01 -3.33 6.18
N PHE A 20 6.54 -2.11 5.96
CA PHE A 20 5.15 -1.74 6.06
C PHE A 20 4.48 -2.00 4.72
N THR A 21 3.29 -2.59 4.77
CA THR A 21 2.43 -2.76 3.61
C THR A 21 1.20 -1.88 3.75
N ARG A 22 0.57 -1.53 2.62
CA ARG A 22 -0.78 -0.97 2.60
C ARG A 22 -1.47 -1.36 1.31
N LEU A 23 -2.71 -1.81 1.42
CA LEU A 23 -3.57 -1.98 0.25
C LEU A 23 -4.16 -0.62 -0.15
N LEU A 24 -3.99 -0.25 -1.42
CA LEU A 24 -4.67 0.87 -2.04
C LEU A 24 -5.63 0.34 -3.10
N VAL A 25 -6.83 0.89 -3.14
CA VAL A 25 -7.82 0.59 -4.19
C VAL A 25 -7.93 1.82 -5.06
N SER A 26 -7.57 1.68 -6.34
CA SER A 26 -7.73 2.72 -7.35
C SER A 26 -8.87 2.33 -8.28
N GLN A 27 -9.69 3.30 -8.66
CA GLN A 27 -10.79 3.08 -9.61
C GLN A 27 -10.70 4.13 -10.71
N ASP A 28 -10.78 3.67 -11.96
CA ASP A 28 -10.95 4.53 -13.14
C ASP A 28 -12.12 4.01 -13.97
N HIS A 29 -13.15 4.85 -14.14
CA HIS A 29 -14.41 4.52 -14.80
C HIS A 29 -15.00 3.16 -14.39
N GLY A 30 -14.72 2.10 -15.16
CA GLY A 30 -15.24 0.75 -14.99
C GLY A 30 -14.17 -0.29 -14.61
N GLU A 31 -12.97 0.17 -14.29
CA GLU A 31 -11.81 -0.63 -13.95
C GLU A 31 -11.40 -0.34 -12.51
N ILE A 32 -11.12 -1.40 -11.76
CA ILE A 32 -10.57 -1.31 -10.41
C ILE A 32 -9.18 -1.93 -10.43
N TYR A 33 -8.24 -1.28 -9.75
CA TYR A 33 -6.88 -1.74 -9.55
C TYR A 33 -6.61 -1.86 -8.06
N LEU A 34 -6.02 -2.98 -7.66
CA LEU A 34 -5.50 -3.17 -6.32
C LEU A 34 -4.00 -2.91 -6.36
N ILE A 35 -3.51 -2.05 -5.48
CA ILE A 35 -2.09 -1.72 -5.40
C ILE A 35 -1.58 -2.06 -4.00
N ILE A 36 -0.56 -2.91 -3.94
CA ILE A 36 0.15 -3.25 -2.70
C ILE A 36 1.37 -2.34 -2.59
N ALA A 37 1.26 -1.34 -1.71
CA ALA A 37 2.32 -0.41 -1.39
C ALA A 37 3.23 -1.02 -0.31
N SER A 38 4.53 -1.13 -0.57
CA SER A 38 5.53 -1.66 0.36
C SER A 38 6.65 -0.66 0.57
N PHE A 39 6.96 -0.34 1.84
CA PHE A 39 7.96 0.68 2.19
C PHE A 39 8.56 0.38 3.58
N ASN A 40 9.65 1.06 3.94
CA ASN A 40 10.34 0.85 5.22
C ASN A 40 10.30 2.10 6.11
N ALA A 41 10.85 1.98 7.32
CA ALA A 41 10.90 3.09 8.29
C ALA A 41 11.68 4.30 7.75
N GLU A 42 12.77 4.08 7.01
CA GLU A 42 13.55 5.17 6.40
C GLU A 42 12.71 5.99 5.41
N TYR A 43 11.85 5.34 4.62
CA TYR A 43 10.92 6.04 3.73
C TYR A 43 9.90 6.87 4.49
N VAL A 44 9.38 6.35 5.61
CA VAL A 44 8.45 7.10 6.48
C VAL A 44 9.11 8.34 7.05
N GLU A 45 10.35 8.22 7.55
CA GLU A 45 11.10 9.36 8.07
C GLU A 45 11.37 10.42 6.98
N TYR A 46 11.69 9.98 5.76
CA TYR A 46 11.86 10.86 4.60
C TYR A 46 10.57 11.63 4.28
N ILE A 47 9.44 10.93 4.15
CA ILE A 47 8.14 11.56 3.82
C ILE A 47 7.65 12.49 4.93
N CYS A 48 7.89 12.12 6.20
CA CYS A 48 7.50 12.93 7.35
C CYS A 48 8.51 14.03 7.70
N ALA A 49 9.59 14.19 6.93
CA ALA A 49 10.68 15.14 7.17
C ALA A 49 11.27 15.06 8.60
N ARG A 50 11.36 13.83 9.16
CA ARG A 50 11.81 13.60 10.55
C ARG A 50 13.31 13.37 10.67
N SER A 51 14.00 13.02 9.58
CA SER A 51 15.45 12.81 9.59
C SER A 51 16.14 13.40 8.35
N VAL A 52 17.40 13.82 8.52
CA VAL A 52 18.29 14.37 7.46
C VAL A 52 19.18 13.28 6.85
N ARG A 53 18.99 12.01 7.26
CA ARG A 53 19.74 10.88 6.72
C ARG A 53 19.34 10.66 5.27
N ARG A 54 20.33 10.51 4.38
CA ARG A 54 20.09 10.14 2.98
C ARG A 54 19.41 8.77 2.98
N ALA A 55 18.16 8.71 2.54
CA ALA A 55 17.49 7.45 2.24
C ALA A 55 18.38 6.63 1.29
N THR A 56 18.59 5.36 1.62
CA THR A 56 19.30 4.44 0.72
C THR A 56 18.37 4.05 -0.44
N LYS A 57 18.91 3.55 -1.56
CA LYS A 57 18.09 3.19 -2.74
C LYS A 57 17.04 2.11 -2.43
N ASP A 58 17.29 1.28 -1.41
CA ASP A 58 16.37 0.22 -0.96
C ASP A 58 15.25 0.75 -0.05
N SER A 59 15.19 2.08 0.15
CA SER A 59 14.23 2.75 1.03
C SER A 59 13.16 3.52 0.28
N PHE A 60 12.89 3.18 -0.98
CA PHE A 60 11.78 3.78 -1.72
C PHE A 60 10.50 2.95 -1.63
N LEU A 61 9.38 3.62 -1.85
CA LEU A 61 8.07 2.98 -1.97
C LEU A 61 8.01 2.12 -3.23
N GLU A 62 7.71 0.84 -3.05
CA GLU A 62 7.33 -0.08 -4.12
C GLU A 62 5.81 -0.14 -4.21
N MET A 63 5.26 -0.09 -5.43
CA MET A 63 3.82 -0.18 -5.68
C MET A 63 3.58 -1.31 -6.68
N ASN A 64 3.04 -2.43 -6.21
CA ASN A 64 2.69 -3.58 -7.05
C ASN A 64 1.20 -3.51 -7.40
N GLU A 65 0.89 -3.29 -8.67
CA GLU A 65 -0.47 -3.15 -9.17
C GLU A 65 -1.02 -4.48 -9.70
N TYR A 66 -2.30 -4.74 -9.42
CA TYR A 66 -3.07 -5.89 -9.87
C TYR A 66 -4.41 -5.45 -10.45
N GLY A 67 -4.73 -5.91 -11.65
CA GLY A 67 -5.95 -5.54 -12.37
C GLY A 67 -5.74 -5.58 -13.89
N PRO A 68 -6.66 -4.98 -14.66
CA PRO A 68 -7.90 -4.34 -14.20
C PRO A 68 -8.98 -5.36 -13.82
N PHE A 69 -9.70 -5.08 -12.73
CA PHE A 69 -10.96 -5.75 -12.39
C PHE A 69 -12.12 -4.95 -12.97
N PHE A 70 -12.74 -5.46 -14.03
CA PHE A 70 -13.90 -4.81 -14.65
C PHE A 70 -15.17 -4.92 -13.81
N VAL A 71 -15.78 -3.78 -13.47
CA VAL A 71 -16.99 -3.73 -12.61
C VAL A 71 -18.23 -4.39 -13.23
N LYS A 72 -18.28 -4.48 -14.56
CA LYS A 72 -19.38 -5.12 -15.29
C LYS A 72 -19.21 -6.64 -15.44
N ASP A 73 -18.05 -7.19 -15.08
CA ASP A 73 -17.81 -8.63 -15.12
C ASP A 73 -18.08 -9.25 -13.73
N PRO A 74 -19.13 -10.07 -13.57
CA PRO A 74 -19.45 -10.71 -12.30
C PRO A 74 -18.33 -11.61 -11.76
N LYS A 75 -17.51 -12.21 -12.62
CA LYS A 75 -16.37 -13.05 -12.20
C LYS A 75 -15.28 -12.18 -11.58
N HIS A 76 -14.96 -11.06 -12.22
CA HIS A 76 -14.01 -10.10 -11.66
C HIS A 76 -14.48 -9.54 -10.34
N MET A 77 -15.77 -9.22 -10.21
CA MET A 77 -16.31 -8.71 -8.95
C MET A 77 -16.31 -9.76 -7.83
N LYS A 78 -16.55 -11.03 -8.15
CA LYS A 78 -16.42 -12.13 -7.20
C LYS A 78 -14.97 -12.32 -6.73
N GLN A 79 -14.00 -12.26 -7.65
CA GLN A 79 -12.59 -12.38 -7.32
C GLN A 79 -12.13 -11.20 -6.47
N LEU A 80 -12.44 -9.97 -6.88
CA LEU A 80 -12.11 -8.74 -6.16
C LEU A 80 -12.70 -8.76 -4.74
N GLY A 81 -13.98 -9.11 -4.60
CA GLY A 81 -14.63 -9.24 -3.29
C GLY A 81 -13.96 -10.27 -2.39
N THR A 82 -13.55 -11.42 -2.94
CA THR A 82 -12.81 -12.45 -2.20
C THR A 82 -11.46 -11.94 -1.71
N ILE A 83 -10.71 -11.22 -2.55
CA ILE A 83 -9.40 -10.66 -2.19
C ILE A 83 -9.56 -9.62 -1.08
N LEU A 84 -10.51 -8.68 -1.23
CA LEU A 84 -10.76 -7.64 -0.23
C LEU A 84 -11.20 -8.23 1.11
N LEU A 85 -12.04 -9.28 1.08
CA LEU A 85 -12.45 -9.99 2.27
C LEU A 85 -11.25 -10.67 2.96
N ALA A 86 -10.38 -11.35 2.20
CA ALA A 86 -9.20 -12.00 2.75
C ALA A 86 -8.25 -11.00 3.43
N VAL A 87 -7.98 -9.86 2.80
CA VAL A 87 -7.16 -8.78 3.39
C VAL A 87 -7.80 -8.21 4.65
N SER A 88 -9.12 -8.03 4.64
CA SER A 88 -9.86 -7.53 5.80
C SER A 88 -9.78 -8.49 7.00
N ILE A 89 -9.87 -9.81 6.74
CA ILE A 89 -9.77 -10.85 7.78
C ILE A 89 -8.35 -10.98 8.33
N GLN A 90 -7.31 -10.80 7.50
CA GLN A 90 -5.91 -10.83 7.94
C GLN A 90 -5.57 -9.70 8.94
N GLY A 91 -6.47 -8.72 9.11
CA GLY A 91 -6.26 -7.54 9.95
C GLY A 91 -5.75 -6.33 9.19
N GLY A 92 -5.92 -6.32 7.86
CA GLY A 92 -5.32 -5.34 6.96
C GLY A 92 -3.90 -5.73 6.54
N LEU A 93 -3.36 -4.96 5.58
CA LEU A 93 -1.95 -4.98 5.18
C LEU A 93 -1.24 -3.75 5.73
#